data_AF-A0AB73KP73-F1
#
_entry.id   AF-A0AB73KP73-F1
#
_cell.length_a   1.000
_cell.length_b   1.000
_cell.length_c   1.000
_cell.angle_alpha   90.00
_cell.angle_beta   90.00
_cell.angle_gamma   90.00
#
_symmetry.space_group_name_H-M   'P 1'
#
loop_
_entity.id
_entity.type
_entity.pdbx_description
1 polymer ?
#
loop_
_entity_poly.entity_id
_entity_poly.type
_entity_poly.pdbx_seq_one_letter_code
_entity_poly.pdbx_strand_id
1 'polypeptide(L)'
;MSAQDYDSQLLESVSVRRRRLRDALLFGGQRQRRSVDERLGKVAVGIVMVAVLCAGCVGWSFVSHRLLGKSPYGSSVQPSSQPSAPAVTSPVTPLAR
;
A
#
# COMPACT_ATOMS: atom_id res chain seq x y z
N MET A 1 -1.95 -3.29 52.73
CA MET A 1 -1.34 -3.25 51.37
C MET A 1 -2.25 -4.05 50.47
N SER A 2 -2.96 -3.38 49.58
CA SER A 2 -3.99 -4.00 48.74
C SER A 2 -3.33 -4.68 47.55
N ALA A 3 -3.97 -5.71 47.00
CA ALA A 3 -3.45 -6.46 45.85
C ALA A 3 -3.13 -5.57 44.63
N GLN A 4 -3.79 -4.42 44.50
CA GLN A 4 -3.58 -3.45 43.42
C GLN A 4 -2.17 -2.82 43.41
N ASP A 5 -1.55 -2.62 44.57
CA ASP A 5 -0.19 -2.08 44.65
C ASP A 5 0.84 -3.10 44.13
N TYR A 6 0.56 -4.39 44.34
CA TYR A 6 1.38 -5.51 43.88
C TYR A 6 1.30 -5.69 42.35
N ASP A 7 0.09 -5.60 41.78
CA ASP A 7 -0.10 -5.63 40.34
C ASP A 7 0.54 -4.42 39.65
N SER A 8 0.49 -3.25 40.28
CA SER A 8 1.14 -2.03 39.76
C SER A 8 2.67 -2.19 39.70
N GLN A 9 3.29 -2.78 40.73
CA GLN A 9 4.72 -3.10 40.72
C GLN A 9 5.09 -4.16 39.67
N LEU A 10 4.21 -5.15 39.46
CA LEU A 10 4.39 -6.15 38.40
C LEU A 10 4.27 -5.53 37.01
N LEU A 11 3.31 -4.62 36.79
CA LEU A 11 3.13 -3.93 35.52
C LEU A 11 4.28 -2.97 35.21
N GLU A 12 4.80 -2.25 36.20
CA GLU A 12 6.01 -1.44 36.01
C GLU A 12 7.22 -2.30 35.64
N SER A 13 7.46 -3.42 36.33
CA SER A 13 8.61 -4.28 36.03
C SER A 13 8.51 -4.98 34.67
N VAL A 14 7.32 -5.49 34.30
CA VAL A 14 7.07 -6.16 33.00
C VAL A 14 7.11 -5.17 31.86
N SER A 15 6.55 -3.97 32.03
CA SER A 15 6.58 -2.93 31.00
C SER A 15 8.00 -2.50 30.67
N VAL A 16 8.88 -2.34 31.68
CA VAL A 16 10.30 -2.03 31.47
C VAL A 16 11.03 -3.17 30.77
N ARG A 17 10.78 -4.44 31.16
CA ARG A 17 11.41 -5.59 30.49
C ARG A 17 10.95 -5.72 29.04
N ARG A 18 9.66 -5.57 28.76
CA ARG A 18 9.12 -5.54 27.39
C ARG A 18 9.69 -4.40 26.59
N ARG A 19 9.82 -3.21 27.18
CA ARG A 19 10.37 -2.04 26.49
C ARG A 19 11.84 -2.23 26.16
N ARG A 20 12.65 -2.76 27.07
CA ARG A 20 14.06 -3.11 26.81
C ARG A 20 14.21 -4.22 25.77
N LEU A 21 13.34 -5.22 25.79
CA LEU A 21 13.30 -6.28 24.77
C LEU A 21 12.86 -5.73 23.41
N ARG A 22 11.84 -4.88 23.37
CA ARG A 22 11.40 -4.19 22.14
C ARG A 22 12.48 -3.28 21.62
N ASP A 23 13.17 -2.54 22.47
CA ASP A 23 14.27 -1.70 22.05
C ASP A 23 15.45 -2.55 21.58
N ALA A 24 15.74 -3.70 22.20
CA ALA A 24 16.78 -4.61 21.72
C ALA A 24 16.41 -5.29 20.38
N LEU A 25 15.14 -5.64 20.18
CA LEU A 25 14.63 -6.28 18.96
C LEU A 25 14.47 -5.30 17.80
N LEU A 26 13.94 -4.10 18.06
CA LEU A 26 13.74 -3.05 17.06
C LEU A 26 15.05 -2.37 16.68
N PHE A 27 15.96 -2.22 17.64
CA PHE A 27 17.20 -1.47 17.41
C PHE A 27 18.46 -2.33 17.30
N GLY A 28 18.43 -3.62 17.64
CA GLY A 28 19.58 -4.53 17.52
C GLY A 28 20.86 -4.01 18.18
N GLY A 29 21.99 -4.70 17.96
CA GLY A 29 23.31 -4.20 18.38
C GLY A 29 23.57 -2.79 17.86
N GLN A 30 24.38 -1.99 18.57
CA GLN A 30 24.63 -0.55 18.30
C GLN A 30 24.78 -0.14 16.82
N ARG A 31 25.26 -1.03 15.95
CA ARG A 31 25.43 -0.78 14.51
C ARG A 31 24.12 -0.81 13.71
N GLN A 32 23.11 -1.53 14.18
CA GLN A 32 21.78 -1.63 13.58
C GLN A 32 20.98 -0.34 13.82
N ARG A 33 21.13 0.32 14.98
CA ARG A 33 20.49 1.61 15.31
C ARG A 33 20.66 2.67 14.22
N ARG A 34 21.91 2.90 13.79
CA ARG A 34 22.24 3.92 12.79
C ARG A 34 21.66 3.60 11.42
N SER A 35 21.59 2.32 11.07
CA SER A 35 21.04 1.87 9.78
C SER A 35 19.51 1.89 9.74
N VAL A 36 18.85 1.67 10.88
CA VAL A 36 17.38 1.65 10.98
C VAL A 36 16.83 3.07 10.90
N ASP A 37 17.41 4.05 11.60
CA ASP A 37 16.99 5.47 11.48
C ASP A 37 17.11 5.99 10.04
N GLU A 38 18.24 5.71 9.40
CA GLU A 38 18.55 6.12 8.02
C GLU A 38 17.62 5.47 6.97
N ARG A 39 17.06 4.30 7.28
CA ARG A 39 16.09 3.57 6.45
C ARG A 39 14.66 3.97 6.77
N LEU A 40 14.32 4.22 8.04
CA LEU A 40 13.01 4.71 8.47
C LEU A 40 12.70 6.08 7.88
N GLY A 41 13.68 6.99 7.86
CA GLY A 41 13.54 8.28 7.17
C GLY A 41 13.19 8.10 5.69
N LYS A 42 13.88 7.18 4.99
CA LYS A 42 13.59 6.86 3.57
C LYS A 42 12.20 6.24 3.38
N VAL A 43 11.75 5.37 4.29
CA VAL A 43 10.40 4.78 4.24
C VAL A 43 9.33 5.84 4.49
N ALA A 44 9.52 6.73 5.46
CA ALA A 44 8.59 7.83 5.74
C ALA A 44 8.44 8.75 4.52
N VAL A 45 9.56 9.10 3.87
CA VAL A 45 9.56 9.88 2.62
C VAL A 45 8.84 9.12 1.50
N GLY A 46 9.06 7.81 1.38
CA GLY A 46 8.36 6.97 0.40
C GLY A 46 6.85 6.95 0.61
N ILE A 47 6.37 6.82 1.85
CA ILE A 47 4.95 6.87 2.20
C ILE A 47 4.35 8.22 1.82
N VAL A 48 5.03 9.33 2.14
CA VAL A 48 4.58 10.68 1.78
C VAL A 48 4.50 10.82 0.25
N MET A 49 5.51 10.36 -0.48
CA MET A 49 5.50 10.38 -1.95
C MET A 49 4.34 9.58 -2.55
N VAL A 50 4.09 8.36 -2.04
CA VAL A 50 2.96 7.52 -2.48
C VAL A 50 1.62 8.22 -2.19
N ALA A 51 1.47 8.83 -1.01
CA ALA A 51 0.26 9.56 -0.66
C ALA A 51 0.01 10.76 -1.59
N VAL A 52 1.05 11.56 -1.85
CA VAL A 52 0.96 12.71 -2.76
C VAL A 52 0.67 12.27 -4.20
N LEU A 53 1.34 11.23 -4.69
CA LEU A 53 1.07 10.68 -6.03
C LEU A 53 -0.37 10.17 -6.15
N CYS A 54 -0.86 9.44 -5.15
CA CYS A 54 -2.23 8.94 -5.12
C CYS A 54 -3.24 10.10 -5.13
N ALA A 55 -3.06 11.09 -4.26
CA ALA A 55 -3.90 12.29 -4.22
C ALA A 55 -3.86 13.09 -5.53
N GLY A 56 -2.66 13.24 -6.11
CA GLY A 56 -2.44 13.93 -7.38
C GLY A 56 -3.11 13.22 -8.55
N CYS A 57 -2.99 11.89 -8.66
CA CYS A 57 -3.64 11.09 -9.71
C CYS A 57 -5.17 11.19 -9.64
N VAL A 58 -5.75 11.05 -8.45
CA VAL A 58 -7.20 11.15 -8.26
C VAL A 58 -7.70 12.58 -8.57
N GLY A 59 -6.96 13.60 -8.13
CA GLY A 59 -7.26 15.00 -8.45
C GLY A 59 -7.20 15.29 -9.95
N TRP A 60 -6.16 14.80 -10.64
CA TRP A 60 -5.99 14.95 -12.08
C TRP A 60 -7.11 14.26 -12.86
N SER A 61 -7.57 13.09 -12.40
CA SER A 61 -8.71 12.38 -13.00
C SER A 61 -9.99 13.21 -12.92
N PHE A 62 -10.25 13.85 -11.77
CA PHE A 62 -11.41 14.73 -11.60
C PHE A 62 -11.33 15.99 -12.47
N VAL A 63 -10.17 16.64 -12.50
CA VAL A 63 -9.91 17.83 -13.33
C VAL A 63 -10.04 17.50 -14.82
N SER A 64 -9.45 16.39 -15.27
CA SER A 64 -9.53 15.95 -16.68
C SER A 64 -10.96 15.65 -17.11
N HIS A 65 -11.74 14.98 -16.26
CA HIS A 65 -13.15 14.67 -16.56
C HIS A 65 -14.04 15.93 -16.58
N ARG A 66 -13.72 16.97 -15.79
CA ARG A 66 -14.52 18.20 -15.71
C ARG A 66 -14.06 19.32 -16.65
N LEU A 67 -12.77 19.39 -16.99
CA LEU A 67 -12.17 20.49 -17.77
C LEU A 67 -11.67 20.05 -19.16
N LEU A 68 -11.15 18.82 -19.31
CA LEU A 68 -10.61 18.31 -20.59
C LEU A 68 -11.67 17.66 -21.50
N GLY A 69 -12.95 17.69 -21.12
CA GLY A 69 -14.08 17.41 -22.03
C GLY A 69 -14.15 18.37 -23.23
N LYS A 70 -13.31 19.42 -23.26
CA LYS A 70 -12.95 20.23 -24.42
C LYS A 70 -11.46 20.00 -24.74
N SER A 71 -11.21 18.93 -25.51
CA SER A 71 -9.93 18.43 -26.05
C SER A 71 -8.77 19.44 -26.18
N PRO A 72 -7.52 19.01 -25.89
CA PRO A 72 -6.57 18.91 -27.02
C PRO A 72 -5.62 17.69 -27.09
N TYR A 73 -5.63 16.70 -26.18
CA TYR A 73 -4.76 15.51 -26.32
C TYR A 73 -5.46 14.21 -25.92
N GLY A 74 -6.06 13.55 -26.91
CA GLY A 74 -6.59 12.19 -26.79
C GLY A 74 -5.46 11.17 -26.71
N SER A 75 -5.41 10.43 -25.61
CA SER A 75 -4.92 9.04 -25.57
C SER A 75 -5.32 8.44 -24.22
N SER A 76 -6.58 8.05 -24.08
CA SER A 76 -7.03 7.20 -22.99
C SER A 76 -6.48 5.79 -23.24
N VAL A 77 -5.39 5.43 -22.58
CA VAL A 77 -4.93 4.04 -22.52
C VAL A 77 -5.99 3.26 -21.74
N GLN A 78 -6.85 2.57 -22.46
CA GLN A 78 -7.88 1.69 -21.92
C GLN A 78 -7.19 0.40 -21.40
N PRO A 79 -7.29 0.05 -20.11
CA PRO A 79 -6.88 -1.27 -19.65
C PRO A 79 -7.86 -2.31 -20.22
N SER A 80 -7.46 -2.97 -21.31
CA SER A 80 -8.23 -4.04 -21.95
C SER A 80 -8.18 -5.31 -21.10
N SER A 81 -9.19 -5.52 -20.26
CA SER A 81 -9.52 -6.83 -19.69
C SER A 81 -10.64 -7.47 -20.51
N GLN A 82 -10.29 -8.19 -21.57
CA GLN A 82 -11.24 -8.97 -22.37
C GLN A 82 -10.92 -10.46 -22.19
N PRO A 83 -11.78 -11.27 -21.54
CA PRO A 83 -11.62 -12.71 -21.50
C PRO A 83 -12.14 -13.32 -22.82
N SER A 84 -11.23 -13.74 -23.69
CA SER A 84 -11.56 -14.43 -24.94
C SER A 84 -12.03 -15.86 -24.66
N ALA A 85 -13.33 -16.11 -24.75
CA ALA A 85 -13.89 -17.46 -24.79
C ALA A 85 -13.63 -18.10 -26.18
N PRO A 86 -13.29 -19.40 -26.27
CA PRO A 86 -13.03 -20.05 -27.55
C PRO A 86 -14.34 -20.29 -28.31
N ALA A 87 -14.38 -19.80 -29.56
CA ALA A 87 -15.49 -19.97 -30.49
C ALA A 87 -15.69 -21.47 -30.83
N VAL A 88 -16.84 -22.01 -30.44
CA VAL A 88 -17.37 -23.27 -30.96
C VAL A 88 -17.93 -23.04 -32.36
N THR A 89 -17.14 -23.33 -33.39
CA THR A 89 -17.61 -23.36 -34.79
C THR A 89 -18.00 -24.79 -35.16
N SER A 90 -19.31 -25.07 -35.14
CA SER A 90 -19.89 -26.24 -35.79
C SER A 90 -20.04 -25.96 -37.30
N PRO A 91 -19.64 -26.87 -38.21
CA PRO A 91 -19.86 -26.68 -39.64
C PRO A 91 -21.26 -27.17 -40.02
N VAL A 92 -22.13 -26.24 -40.42
CA VAL A 92 -23.40 -26.56 -41.07
C VAL A 92 -23.25 -26.40 -42.59
N THR A 93 -23.27 -27.54 -43.28
CA THR A 93 -23.40 -27.68 -44.73
C THR A 93 -24.83 -27.41 -45.18
N PRO A 94 -25.05 -26.61 -46.23
CA PRO A 94 -26.07 -26.94 -47.24
C PRO A 94 -25.47 -26.77 -48.66
N LEU A 95 -25.37 -27.82 -49.47
CA LEU A 95 -26.39 -28.38 -50.39
C LEU A 95 -26.86 -27.42 -51.51
N ALA A 96 -26.51 -27.82 -52.74
CA ALA A 96 -27.14 -27.56 -54.05
C ALA A 96 -27.03 -26.17 -54.71
N ARG A 97 -26.31 -26.09 -55.84
CA ARG A 97 -26.91 -26.08 -57.19
C ARG A 97 -25.85 -26.37 -58.26
#